data_AF-A0A2D6BQW1-F1
#
_entry.id   AF-A0A2D6BQW1-F1
#
_cell.length_a   1.000
_cell.length_b   1.000
_cell.length_c   1.000
_cell.angle_alpha   90.00
_cell.angle_beta   90.00
_cell.angle_gamma   90.00
#
_symmetry.space_group_name_H-M   'P 1'
#
loop_
_entity.id
_entity.type
_entity.pdbx_description
1 polymer ?
#
loop_
_entity_poly.entity_id
_entity_poly.type
_entity_poly.pdbx_seq_one_letter_code
_entity_poly.pdbx_strand_id
1 'polypeptide(L)'
;MRELENLMRRAAILFPGRTVELNRLLAPQPSSQRDSMTSELRSLNLRELERAAVIRSLEFSGGNRTLASRALGISVRTLRNKIRAYELA
;
A
#
# COMPACT_ATOMS: atom_id res chain seq x y z
N MET A 1 32.02 -4.32 -6.07
CA MET A 1 32.19 -3.01 -6.74
C MET A 1 30.88 -2.22 -6.94
N ARG A 2 29.71 -2.84 -7.14
CA ARG A 2 28.45 -2.13 -7.45
C ARG A 2 27.82 -1.36 -6.27
N GLU A 3 28.07 -1.81 -5.04
CA GLU A 3 27.46 -1.22 -3.84
C GLU A 3 27.98 0.20 -3.56
N LEU A 4 29.28 0.43 -3.75
CA LEU A 4 29.88 1.75 -3.56
C LEU A 4 29.38 2.78 -4.58
N GLU A 5 29.19 2.37 -5.83
CA GLU A 5 28.67 3.24 -6.89
C GLU A 5 27.21 3.66 -6.59
N ASN A 6 26.36 2.71 -6.20
CA ASN A 6 24.98 3.00 -5.81
C ASN A 6 24.91 3.96 -4.62
N LEU A 7 25.83 3.78 -3.67
CA LEU A 7 25.95 4.60 -2.47
C LEU A 7 26.37 6.04 -2.81
N MET A 8 27.37 6.22 -3.68
CA MET A 8 27.81 7.54 -4.15
C MET A 8 26.76 8.25 -5.01
N ARG A 9 26.11 7.53 -5.94
CA ARG A 9 25.02 8.09 -6.76
C ARG A 9 23.87 8.59 -5.89
N ARG A 10 23.52 7.83 -4.86
CA ARG A 10 22.46 8.20 -3.91
C ARG A 10 22.86 9.41 -3.06
N ALA A 11 24.12 9.50 -2.62
CA ALA A 11 24.65 10.66 -1.89
C ALA A 11 24.47 11.96 -2.69
N ALA A 12 24.84 11.91 -3.97
CA ALA A 12 24.78 13.05 -4.87
C ALA A 12 23.34 13.55 -5.12
N ILE A 13 22.35 12.64 -5.17
CA ILE A 13 20.94 13.00 -5.39
C ILE A 13 20.32 13.60 -4.11
N LEU A 14 20.53 12.96 -2.96
CA LEU A 14 19.82 13.32 -1.73
C LEU A 14 20.38 14.55 -1.04
N PHE A 15 21.66 14.88 -1.27
CA PHE A 15 22.36 15.94 -0.56
C PHE A 15 23.25 16.79 -1.49
N PRO A 16 22.66 17.57 -2.42
CA PRO A 16 23.44 18.44 -3.28
C PRO A 16 24.17 19.51 -2.46
N GLY A 17 25.50 19.57 -2.60
CA GLY A 17 26.34 20.64 -2.05
C GLY A 17 26.51 20.66 -0.52
N ARG A 18 26.20 19.57 0.19
CA ARG A 18 26.37 19.46 1.64
C ARG A 18 27.25 18.28 2.02
N THR A 19 28.03 18.44 3.10
CA THR A 19 28.74 17.33 3.74
C THR A 19 27.73 16.44 4.46
N VAL A 20 27.75 15.13 4.16
CA VAL A 20 26.83 14.14 4.74
C VAL A 20 27.61 13.21 5.65
N GLU A 21 27.15 13.06 6.89
CA GLU A 21 27.72 12.05 7.79
C GLU A 21 27.39 10.64 7.32
N LEU A 22 28.38 9.75 7.35
CA LEU A 22 28.29 8.38 6.85
C LEU A 22 27.13 7.59 7.51
N ASN A 23 26.88 7.83 8.79
CA ASN A 23 25.81 7.16 9.53
C ASN A 23 24.41 7.49 8.95
N ARG A 24 24.21 8.71 8.46
CA ARG A 24 22.95 9.12 7.82
C ARG A 24 22.76 8.50 6.43
N LEU A 25 23.87 8.16 5.79
CA LEU A 25 23.91 7.60 4.44
C LEU A 25 23.71 6.07 4.47
N LEU A 26 24.29 5.41 5.48
CA LEU A 26 24.13 3.99 5.80
C LEU A 26 22.85 3.68 6.59
N ALA A 27 22.18 4.69 7.15
CA ALA A 27 20.90 4.50 7.82
C ALA A 27 19.94 3.78 6.86
N PRO A 28 19.36 2.63 7.27
CA PRO A 28 18.36 1.92 6.49
C PRO A 28 17.22 2.90 6.25
N GLN A 29 17.12 3.38 5.02
CA GLN A 29 15.97 4.17 4.65
C GLN A 29 14.76 3.24 4.73
N PRO A 30 13.56 3.78 4.92
CA PRO A 30 12.37 3.09 4.48
C PRO A 30 12.38 3.04 2.94
N SER A 31 13.29 2.25 2.34
CA SER A 31 13.16 1.76 0.97
C SER A 31 11.90 0.89 0.82
N SER A 32 11.25 0.59 1.94
CA SER A 32 10.13 -0.32 2.02
C SER A 32 8.78 0.28 1.65
N GLN A 33 8.59 1.52 1.21
CA GLN A 33 7.21 1.89 0.82
C GLN A 33 6.75 1.18 -0.47
N ARG A 34 7.68 0.89 -1.40
CA ARG A 34 7.40 0.08 -2.60
C ARG A 34 7.57 -1.42 -2.35
N ASP A 35 8.52 -1.81 -1.51
CA ASP A 35 8.73 -3.22 -1.16
C ASP A 35 7.73 -3.75 -0.13
N SER A 36 7.24 -2.92 0.81
CA SER A 36 6.13 -3.29 1.70
C SER A 36 4.84 -3.44 0.92
N MET A 37 4.54 -2.53 -0.03
CA MET A 37 3.33 -2.67 -0.85
C MET A 37 3.36 -3.93 -1.72
N THR A 38 4.52 -4.29 -2.27
CA THR A 38 4.65 -5.53 -3.07
C THR A 38 4.81 -6.79 -2.22
N SER A 39 5.39 -6.70 -1.02
CA SER A 39 5.47 -7.80 -0.05
C SER A 39 4.13 -8.09 0.61
N GLU A 40 3.33 -7.06 0.93
CA GLU A 40 1.94 -7.20 1.39
C GLU A 40 1.09 -7.90 0.33
N LEU A 41 1.20 -7.51 -0.95
CA LEU A 41 0.50 -8.17 -2.05
C LEU A 41 0.90 -9.65 -2.25
N ARG A 42 2.10 -10.07 -1.82
CA ARG A 42 2.56 -11.46 -1.93
C ARG A 42 2.08 -12.36 -0.80
N SER A 43 1.70 -11.80 0.35
CA SER A 43 1.19 -12.55 1.50
C SER A 43 -0.32 -12.49 1.68
N LEU A 44 -1.04 -11.66 0.92
CA LEU A 44 -2.47 -11.47 1.12
C LEU A 44 -3.27 -12.57 0.42
N ASN A 45 -4.06 -13.28 1.22
CA ASN A 45 -5.09 -14.18 0.73
C ASN A 45 -6.06 -13.37 -0.15
N LEU A 46 -6.55 -13.94 -1.26
CA LEU A 46 -7.58 -13.30 -2.11
C LEU A 46 -8.78 -12.80 -1.27
N ARG A 47 -9.12 -13.54 -0.22
CA ARG A 47 -10.18 -13.18 0.72
C ARG A 47 -9.88 -11.88 1.49
N GLU A 48 -8.62 -11.62 1.85
CA GLU A 48 -8.20 -10.42 2.57
C GLU A 48 -8.14 -9.20 1.64
N LEU A 49 -7.66 -9.38 0.41
CA LEU A 49 -7.71 -8.34 -0.63
C LEU A 49 -9.15 -7.92 -0.91
N GLU A 50 -10.04 -8.90 -1.04
CA GLU A 50 -11.47 -8.64 -1.24
C GLU A 50 -12.09 -7.92 -0.04
N ARG A 51 -11.79 -8.36 1.19
CA ARG A 51 -12.25 -7.69 2.42
C ARG A 51 -11.79 -6.23 2.46
N ALA A 52 -10.50 -5.98 2.20
CA ALA A 52 -9.94 -4.64 2.20
C ALA A 52 -10.55 -3.74 1.12
N ALA A 53 -10.83 -4.28 -0.07
CA ALA A 53 -11.52 -3.56 -1.13
C ALA A 53 -12.96 -3.16 -0.73
N VAL A 54 -13.70 -4.07 -0.09
CA VAL A 54 -15.06 -3.80 0.41
C VAL A 54 -15.03 -2.69 1.48
N ILE A 55 -14.11 -2.75 2.44
CA ILE A 55 -13.96 -1.74 3.49
C ILE A 55 -13.68 -0.36 2.88
N ARG A 56 -12.63 -0.25 2.04
CA ARG A 56 -12.25 1.02 1.42
C ARG A 56 -13.38 1.62 0.58
N SER A 57 -14.13 0.78 -0.12
CA SER A 57 -15.25 1.25 -0.93
C SER A 57 -16.41 1.79 -0.08
N LEU A 58 -16.68 1.15 1.07
CA LEU A 58 -17.68 1.64 2.03
C LEU A 58 -17.25 2.95 2.68
N GLU A 59 -15.99 3.07 3.08
CA GLU A 59 -15.43 4.30 3.65
C GLU A 59 -15.51 5.46 2.64
N PHE A 60 -15.05 5.22 1.40
CA PHE A 60 -15.11 6.21 0.33
C PHE A 60 -16.55 6.65 0.02
N SER A 61 -17.50 5.72 0.13
CA SER A 61 -18.93 6.00 -0.14
C SER A 61 -19.71 6.47 1.08
N GLY A 62 -19.05 6.71 2.23
CA GLY A 62 -19.70 7.10 3.48
C GLY A 62 -20.75 6.10 3.97
N GLY A 63 -20.55 4.80 3.72
CA GLY A 63 -21.50 3.73 4.07
C GLY A 63 -22.65 3.55 3.07
N ASN A 64 -22.73 4.34 1.99
CA ASN A 64 -23.74 4.14 0.95
C ASN A 64 -23.44 2.89 0.12
N ARG A 65 -24.17 1.81 0.41
CA ARG A 65 -24.00 0.49 -0.23
C ARG A 65 -24.21 0.50 -1.75
N THR A 66 -25.07 1.37 -2.27
CA THR A 66 -25.33 1.47 -3.72
C THR A 66 -24.17 2.14 -4.45
N LEU A 67 -23.58 3.17 -3.85
CA LEU A 67 -22.38 3.83 -4.39
C LEU A 67 -21.16 2.91 -4.28
N ALA A 68 -20.97 2.25 -3.14
CA ALA A 68 -19.87 1.31 -2.94
C ALA A 68 -19.92 0.13 -3.92
N SER A 69 -21.11 -0.43 -4.18
CA SER A 69 -21.22 -1.55 -5.12
C SER A 69 -20.92 -1.11 -6.56
N ARG A 70 -21.31 0.11 -6.95
CA ARG A 70 -20.96 0.69 -8.26
C ARG A 70 -19.46 0.91 -8.38
N ALA A 71 -18.81 1.44 -7.35
CA ALA A 71 -17.36 1.65 -7.33
C ALA A 71 -16.58 0.33 -7.43
N LEU A 72 -17.10 -0.76 -6.88
CA LEU A 72 -16.51 -2.10 -6.96
C LEU A 72 -16.90 -2.88 -8.23
N GLY A 73 -17.84 -2.39 -9.04
CA GLY A 73 -18.33 -3.09 -10.22
C GLY A 73 -19.13 -4.36 -9.92
N ILE A 74 -19.75 -4.45 -8.74
CA ILE A 74 -20.55 -5.61 -8.31
C ILE A 74 -22.01 -5.22 -8.06
N SER A 75 -22.89 -6.22 -8.00
CA SER A 75 -24.28 -5.99 -7.62
C SER A 75 -24.39 -5.58 -6.14
N VAL A 76 -25.42 -4.77 -5.79
CA VAL A 76 -25.74 -4.43 -4.39
C VAL A 76 -25.97 -5.69 -3.55
N ARG A 77 -26.58 -6.74 -4.14
CA ARG A 77 -26.77 -8.04 -3.49
C ARG A 77 -25.44 -8.69 -3.14
N THR A 78 -24.47 -8.68 -4.06
CA THR A 78 -23.13 -9.22 -3.84
C THR A 78 -22.42 -8.46 -2.73
N LEU A 79 -22.45 -7.13 -2.77
CA LEU A 79 -21.85 -6.30 -1.71
C LEU A 79 -22.48 -6.62 -0.35
N ARG A 80 -23.81 -6.73 -0.27
CA ARG A 80 -24.51 -7.07 0.96
C ARG A 80 -24.10 -8.44 1.52
N ASN A 81 -23.95 -9.43 0.64
CA ASN A 81 -23.48 -10.76 1.03
C ASN A 81 -22.03 -10.71 1.55
N LYS A 82 -21.16 -9.92 0.93
CA LYS A 82 -19.76 -9.73 1.36
C LYS A 82 -19.66 -9.00 2.71
N ILE A 83 -20.47 -7.96 2.93
CA ILE A 83 -20.55 -7.28 4.23
C ILE A 83 -20.91 -8.27 5.35
N ARG A 84 -21.92 -9.14 5.12
CA ARG A 84 -22.30 -10.18 6.07
C ARG A 84 -21.20 -11.22 6.28
N ALA A 85 -20.56 -11.67 5.19
CA ALA A 85 -19.52 -12.70 5.24
C ALA A 85 -18.22 -12.23 5.94
N TYR A 86 -18.03 -10.92 6.09
CA TYR A 86 -16.88 -10.31 6.76
C TYR A 86 -17.24 -9.61 8.08
N GLU A 87 -18.50 -9.72 8.53
CA GLU A 87 -18.98 -9.13 9.79
C GLU A 87 -18.69 -7.62 9.90
N LEU A 88 -18.84 -6.91 8.78
CA LEU A 88 -18.54 -5.47 8.68
C LEU A 88 -19.72 -4.56 9.08
N ALA A 89 -20.85 -5.14 9.48
CA ALA A 89 -22.08 -4.43 9.85
C ALA A 89 -22.96 -5.26 10.77
#